data_AF-A0A1E3H2N6-F1
#
_entry.id   AF-A0A1E3H2N6-F1
#
_cell.length_a   1.000
_cell.length_b   1.000
_cell.length_c   1.000
_cell.angle_alpha   90.00
_cell.angle_beta   90.00
_cell.angle_gamma   90.00
#
_symmetry.space_group_name_H-M   'P 1'
#
loop_
_entity.id
_entity.type
_entity.pdbx_description
1 polymer ?
#
loop_
_entity_poly.entity_id
_entity_poly.type
_entity_poly.pdbx_seq_one_letter_code
_entity_poly.pdbx_strand_id
1 'polypeptide(L)'
;MIGSRFDDAIYGNSEINSLFGSDGDDRLVGQGSGDHLDGGSGSDTASYHVYTLEAVTAFLFDPSRNLGKAEGDTYVSIENLEGSYGADTLGGDRKANRLSGVNGDDV
;
A
#
# COMPACT_ATOMS: atom_id res chain seq x y z
N MET A 1 -5.85 -12.41 -5.08
CA MET A 1 -7.11 -11.83 -5.59
C MET A 1 -6.79 -10.96 -6.78
N ILE A 2 -7.65 -10.92 -7.78
CA ILE A 2 -7.46 -10.10 -8.98
C ILE A 2 -8.66 -9.15 -9.14
N GLY A 3 -8.37 -7.90 -9.46
CA GLY A 3 -9.34 -6.87 -9.79
C GLY A 3 -9.91 -7.04 -11.20
N SER A 4 -10.44 -5.95 -11.72
CA SER A 4 -11.14 -5.84 -12.97
C SER A 4 -10.36 -4.92 -13.92
N ARG A 5 -11.05 -4.13 -14.73
CA ARG A 5 -10.44 -3.16 -15.66
C ARG A 5 -10.79 -1.72 -15.29
N PHE A 6 -11.22 -1.54 -14.06
CA PHE A 6 -11.77 -0.33 -13.49
C PHE A 6 -11.13 -0.14 -12.13
N ASP A 7 -11.22 1.08 -11.61
CA ASP A 7 -10.75 1.42 -10.28
C ASP A 7 -11.40 0.52 -9.21
N ASP A 8 -10.61 -0.37 -8.63
CA ASP A 8 -11.04 -1.36 -7.65
C ASP A 8 -10.48 -1.04 -6.25
N ALA A 9 -11.26 -1.44 -5.23
CA ALA A 9 -10.79 -1.48 -3.85
C ALA A 9 -10.66 -2.93 -3.42
N ILE A 10 -9.42 -3.43 -3.35
CA ILE A 10 -9.11 -4.84 -3.12
C ILE A 10 -8.62 -5.00 -1.69
N TYR A 11 -9.36 -5.79 -0.89
CA TYR A 11 -9.05 -6.05 0.50
C TYR A 11 -8.61 -7.49 0.71
N GLY A 12 -7.39 -7.63 1.23
CA GLY A 12 -6.81 -8.83 1.78
C GLY A 12 -7.39 -9.23 3.14
N ASN A 13 -6.62 -10.01 3.88
CA ASN A 13 -6.92 -10.47 5.23
C ASN A 13 -5.64 -10.47 6.08
N SER A 14 -5.68 -11.04 7.28
CA SER A 14 -4.52 -11.03 8.18
C SER A 14 -3.36 -11.95 7.78
N GLU A 15 -3.51 -12.75 6.73
CA GLU A 15 -2.45 -13.63 6.20
C GLU A 15 -1.70 -12.94 5.05
N ILE A 16 -0.59 -13.55 4.61
CA ILE A 16 0.14 -13.13 3.39
C ILE A 16 -0.80 -13.26 2.19
N ASN A 17 -0.94 -12.19 1.42
CA ASN A 17 -1.81 -12.12 0.26
C ASN A 17 -1.03 -11.78 -1.01
N SER A 18 -1.60 -12.14 -2.15
CA SER A 18 -1.19 -11.62 -3.45
C SER A 18 -2.39 -10.92 -4.08
N LEU A 19 -2.29 -9.61 -4.24
CA LEU A 19 -3.34 -8.73 -4.73
C LEU A 19 -2.89 -8.14 -6.07
N PHE A 20 -3.76 -8.23 -7.08
CA PHE A 20 -3.49 -7.76 -8.44
C PHE A 20 -4.62 -6.79 -8.86
N GLY A 21 -4.30 -5.55 -9.18
CA GLY A 21 -5.25 -4.51 -9.61
C GLY A 21 -5.73 -4.72 -11.05
N SER A 22 -4.77 -4.81 -11.98
CA SER A 22 -4.93 -5.03 -13.42
C SER A 22 -5.00 -3.72 -14.23
N ASP A 23 -6.16 -3.20 -14.62
CA ASP A 23 -6.27 -1.88 -15.23
C ASP A 23 -7.15 -1.00 -14.34
N GLY A 24 -6.86 0.29 -14.23
CA GLY A 24 -7.62 1.23 -13.40
C GLY A 24 -6.74 1.86 -12.34
N ASP A 25 -7.26 2.85 -11.62
CA ASP A 25 -6.56 3.42 -10.47
C ASP A 25 -6.98 2.65 -9.22
N ASP A 26 -6.21 1.61 -8.87
CA ASP A 26 -6.61 0.63 -7.86
C ASP A 26 -6.10 0.97 -6.46
N ARG A 27 -6.85 0.52 -5.45
CA ARG A 27 -6.49 0.62 -4.04
C ARG A 27 -6.36 -0.77 -3.43
N LEU A 28 -5.13 -1.17 -3.11
CA LEU A 28 -4.79 -2.49 -2.61
C LEU A 28 -4.50 -2.42 -1.10
N VAL A 29 -5.28 -3.16 -0.31
CA VAL A 29 -5.19 -3.19 1.16
C VAL A 29 -4.87 -4.61 1.61
N GLY A 30 -3.60 -4.89 1.90
CA GLY A 30 -3.12 -6.21 2.31
C GLY A 30 -3.65 -6.69 3.67
N GLN A 31 -3.55 -5.85 4.71
CA GLN A 31 -3.89 -6.12 6.13
C GLN A 31 -2.98 -7.13 6.85
N GLY A 32 -2.34 -8.03 6.10
CA GLY A 32 -1.27 -8.90 6.55
C GLY A 32 0.07 -8.16 6.64
N SER A 33 1.13 -8.94 6.71
CA SER A 33 2.52 -8.50 6.52
C SER A 33 3.12 -9.46 5.52
N GLY A 34 3.92 -9.00 4.57
CA GLY A 34 4.54 -9.86 3.57
C GLY A 34 3.72 -9.94 2.28
N ASP A 35 2.86 -8.97 2.03
CA ASP A 35 1.91 -8.99 0.93
C ASP A 35 2.59 -8.67 -0.40
N HIS A 36 2.13 -9.33 -1.46
CA HIS A 36 2.48 -8.99 -2.83
C HIS A 36 1.38 -8.11 -3.43
N LEU A 37 1.70 -6.84 -3.67
CA LEU A 37 0.77 -5.84 -4.19
C LEU A 37 1.21 -5.44 -5.59
N ASP A 38 0.44 -5.84 -6.60
CA ASP A 38 0.65 -5.50 -8.00
C ASP A 38 -0.50 -4.62 -8.50
N GLY A 39 -0.23 -3.35 -8.75
CA GLY A 39 -1.24 -2.40 -9.23
C GLY A 39 -1.66 -2.66 -10.68
N GLY A 40 -0.71 -3.04 -11.54
CA GLY A 40 -0.95 -3.15 -12.97
C GLY A 40 -0.81 -1.81 -13.70
N SER A 41 -1.84 -1.42 -14.46
CA SER A 41 -1.86 -0.21 -15.28
C SER A 41 -2.77 0.84 -14.64
N GLY A 42 -2.21 1.99 -14.30
CA GLY A 42 -2.99 3.09 -13.74
C GLY A 42 -2.14 3.89 -12.77
N SER A 43 -2.79 4.57 -11.84
CA SER A 43 -2.16 5.18 -10.67
C SER A 43 -2.61 4.46 -9.40
N ASP A 44 -1.85 3.45 -9.04
CA ASP A 44 -2.27 2.50 -8.02
C ASP A 44 -1.75 2.88 -6.63
N THR A 45 -2.51 2.52 -5.61
CA THR A 45 -2.25 2.88 -4.21
C THR A 45 -2.15 1.61 -3.34
N ALA A 46 -0.98 1.39 -2.75
CA ALA A 46 -0.86 0.49 -1.61
C ALA A 46 -1.34 1.24 -0.35
N SER A 47 -2.36 0.68 0.32
CA SER A 47 -3.07 1.36 1.40
C SER A 47 -3.02 0.56 2.69
N TYR A 48 -2.53 1.20 3.73
CA TYR A 48 -2.50 0.72 5.12
C TYR A 48 -3.63 1.32 5.96
N HIS A 49 -4.57 1.99 5.31
CA HIS A 49 -5.74 2.59 5.95
C HIS A 49 -6.72 1.51 6.39
N VAL A 50 -6.43 0.96 7.56
CA VAL A 50 -7.33 0.20 8.40
C VAL A 50 -7.64 1.04 9.64
N TYR A 51 -8.81 0.84 10.26
CA TYR A 51 -9.24 1.57 11.47
C TYR A 51 -8.42 1.18 12.72
N THR A 52 -7.10 1.31 12.66
CA THR A 52 -6.15 1.07 13.75
C THR A 52 -5.24 2.30 13.89
N LEU A 53 -4.75 2.53 15.12
CA LEU A 53 -3.78 3.59 15.42
C LEU A 53 -2.33 3.09 15.28
N GLU A 54 -2.11 1.92 14.69
CA GLU A 54 -0.78 1.33 14.53
C GLU A 54 -0.08 2.01 13.35
N ALA A 55 0.99 2.74 13.65
CA ALA A 55 1.83 3.38 12.64
C ALA A 55 2.41 2.36 11.66
N VAL A 56 2.55 2.77 10.40
CA VAL A 56 3.24 2.02 9.36
C VAL A 56 4.51 2.75 8.90
N THR A 57 5.54 1.98 8.57
CA THR A 57 6.68 2.49 7.79
C THR A 57 6.65 1.81 6.44
N ALA A 58 6.43 2.57 5.37
CA ALA A 58 6.31 2.03 4.02
C ALA A 58 7.14 2.86 3.03
N PHE A 59 7.98 2.18 2.25
CA PHE A 59 8.87 2.79 1.27
C PHE A 59 8.76 2.08 -0.08
N LEU A 60 8.28 2.79 -1.11
CA LEU A 60 8.23 2.25 -2.49
C LEU A 60 9.64 2.04 -3.06
N PHE A 61 10.59 2.91 -2.71
CA PHE A 61 11.97 2.84 -3.22
C PHE A 61 12.83 1.74 -2.58
N ASP A 62 12.48 1.30 -1.37
CA ASP A 62 13.23 0.29 -0.62
C ASP A 62 12.30 -0.46 0.36
N PRO A 63 11.49 -1.42 -0.15
CA PRO A 63 10.53 -2.15 0.68
C PRO A 63 11.18 -2.99 1.78
N SER A 64 12.50 -3.24 1.71
CA SER A 64 13.23 -3.96 2.76
C SER A 64 13.29 -3.20 4.09
N ARG A 65 13.00 -1.90 4.08
CA ARG A 65 12.94 -1.03 5.25
C ARG A 65 11.55 -0.89 5.84
N ASN A 66 10.55 -1.55 5.27
CA ASN A 66 9.18 -1.48 5.76
C ASN A 66 9.06 -2.10 7.15
N LEU A 67 8.15 -1.55 7.96
CA LEU A 67 7.84 -2.03 9.31
C LEU A 67 6.33 -2.02 9.56
N GLY A 68 5.91 -2.75 10.60
CA GLY A 68 4.51 -2.85 10.97
C GLY A 68 3.73 -3.63 9.93
N LYS A 69 2.56 -3.13 9.52
CA LYS A 69 1.74 -3.79 8.49
C LYS A 69 2.36 -3.82 7.10
N ALA A 70 3.36 -2.99 6.83
CA ALA A 70 4.09 -3.04 5.57
C ALA A 70 5.27 -4.02 5.57
N GLU A 71 5.61 -4.61 6.73
CA GLU A 71 6.80 -5.45 6.88
C GLU A 71 6.77 -6.62 5.90
N GLY A 72 7.80 -6.73 5.05
CA GLY A 72 7.92 -7.79 4.05
C GLY A 72 7.09 -7.58 2.78
N ASP A 73 6.29 -6.52 2.69
CA ASP A 73 5.49 -6.24 1.51
C ASP A 73 6.38 -5.99 0.28
N THR A 74 5.86 -6.36 -0.88
CA THR A 74 6.48 -6.09 -2.18
C THR A 74 5.51 -5.33 -3.06
N TYR A 75 6.03 -4.33 -3.77
CA TYR A 75 5.23 -3.45 -4.63
C TYR A 75 5.65 -3.63 -6.09
N VAL A 76 4.67 -3.87 -6.95
CA VAL A 76 4.81 -3.88 -8.41
C VAL A 76 3.81 -2.89 -8.98
N SER A 77 4.28 -1.98 -9.83
CA SER A 77 3.43 -0.92 -10.42
C SER A 77 2.54 -0.21 -9.38
N ILE A 78 3.13 0.22 -8.27
CA ILE A 78 2.46 1.05 -7.27
C ILE A 78 3.12 2.42 -7.28
N GLU A 79 2.34 3.46 -7.49
CA GLU A 79 2.81 4.84 -7.52
C GLU A 79 2.53 5.57 -6.21
N ASN A 80 1.56 5.11 -5.42
CA ASN A 80 1.03 5.84 -4.28
C ASN A 80 1.05 5.00 -3.00
N LEU A 81 1.23 5.69 -1.88
CA LEU A 81 1.10 5.11 -0.54
C LEU A 81 0.02 5.86 0.24
N GLU A 82 -0.80 5.10 0.94
CA GLU A 82 -1.68 5.64 1.97
C GLU A 82 -1.39 4.96 3.32
N GLY A 83 -1.19 5.78 4.33
CA GLY A 83 -0.88 5.40 5.70
C GLY A 83 -2.08 4.92 6.52
N SER A 84 -1.88 4.85 7.82
CA SER A 84 -2.80 4.39 8.85
C SER A 84 -3.44 5.58 9.60
N TYR A 85 -4.02 5.36 10.78
CA TYR A 85 -4.36 6.46 11.69
C TYR A 85 -3.28 6.74 12.75
N GLY A 86 -2.14 6.05 12.68
CA GLY A 86 -0.97 6.24 13.52
C GLY A 86 0.02 7.24 12.93
N ALA A 87 1.15 7.48 13.63
CA ALA A 87 2.21 8.36 13.14
C ALA A 87 3.08 7.63 12.11
N ASP A 88 2.80 7.81 10.83
CA ASP A 88 3.40 7.02 9.77
C ASP A 88 4.75 7.57 9.29
N THR A 89 5.52 6.72 8.63
CA THR A 89 6.69 7.13 7.85
C THR A 89 6.56 6.60 6.43
N LEU A 90 6.32 7.49 5.47
CA LEU A 90 6.02 7.11 4.10
C LEU A 90 7.07 7.67 3.14
N GLY A 91 7.58 6.85 2.21
CA GLY A 91 8.46 7.34 1.16
C GLY A 91 8.17 6.75 -0.21
N GLY A 92 7.97 7.64 -1.18
CA GLY A 92 7.80 7.30 -2.59
C GLY A 92 9.10 6.91 -3.29
N ASP A 93 9.02 6.52 -4.55
CA ASP A 93 10.17 6.20 -5.38
C ASP A 93 10.67 7.42 -6.18
N ARG A 94 11.38 7.19 -7.29
CA ARG A 94 11.90 8.28 -8.14
C ARG A 94 10.85 8.82 -9.11
N LYS A 95 9.63 8.26 -9.13
CA LYS A 95 8.54 8.72 -9.99
C LYS A 95 7.73 9.80 -9.26
N ALA A 96 6.60 10.19 -9.86
CA ALA A 96 5.61 11.02 -9.18
C ALA A 96 4.78 10.12 -8.25
N ASN A 97 4.82 10.38 -6.95
CA ASN A 97 4.06 9.62 -5.96
C ASN A 97 3.08 10.53 -5.22
N ARG A 98 1.89 10.02 -4.91
CA ARG A 98 0.99 10.58 -3.91
C ARG A 98 1.20 9.83 -2.60
N LEU A 99 1.64 10.54 -1.57
CA LEU A 99 1.78 10.02 -0.21
C LEU A 99 0.72 10.69 0.67
N SER A 100 -0.09 9.89 1.34
CA SER A 100 -1.11 10.37 2.27
C SER A 100 -0.95 9.66 3.61
N GLY A 101 -0.49 10.36 4.65
CA GLY A 101 -0.41 9.81 6.01
C GLY A 101 -1.77 9.69 6.72
N VAL A 102 -2.85 10.19 6.11
CA VAL A 102 -4.21 10.19 6.69
C VAL A 102 -4.26 11.01 7.99
N ASN A 103 -4.18 10.37 9.16
CA ASN A 103 -4.12 11.05 10.47
C ASN A 103 -2.88 10.56 11.21
N GLY A 104 -2.32 11.42 12.04
CA GLY A 104 -1.10 11.12 12.77
C GLY A 104 -0.12 12.27 12.64
N ASP A 105 0.98 12.20 13.38
CA ASP A 105 2.11 13.10 13.17
C ASP A 105 3.10 12.40 12.23
N ASP A 106 2.85 12.53 10.92
CA ASP A 106 3.54 11.75 9.87
C ASP A 106 4.84 12.41 9.38
N VAL A 107 5.76 11.60 8.82
CA VAL A 107 7.07 12.03 8.26
C VAL A 107 7.33 11.48 6.88
#